data_AF-A0A1B7MWU7-F1
#
_entry.id   AF-A0A1B7MWU7-F1
#
_cell.length_a   1.000
_cell.length_b   1.000
_cell.length_c   1.000
_cell.angle_alpha   90.00
_cell.angle_beta   90.00
_cell.angle_gamma   90.00
#
_symmetry.space_group_name_H-M   'P 1'
#
loop_
_entity.id
_entity.type
_entity.pdbx_description
1 polymer ?
#
loop_
_entity_poly.entity_id
_entity_poly.type
_entity_poly.pdbx_seq_one_letter_code
_entity_poly.pdbx_strand_id
1 'polypeptide(L)'
;MDEDMDFDANAAQKKPQFHDESYYDGRKMLDLVFVQDCTGSQGSYISSATKNIQDICAHIFESGKLQSQEDLRVGLVAFRDHPPQDHTYVVKNFGFSSDISKVHKDLAGLYASGGGDGPEAVTAALAEVLHMEWREHASKMVVLIADAPPHGIGEYGDGFDEGSPDGHDPLQVVREMASRGITLFFVACEPALSGYSYATDFYQAITTITSGLMLPLTTADLLSHAIVGSVLENLDMERLVREVGHAVAQRILGNNESVDDVARELHEKLLLRNESTKKVVIESIYKESPEAVHNVAVFTHASSLREARPQLQRVHGSRFTEKYLLARQTANRNLYTYPYSPPTPARSTSEKRYSTMVPSSPPSAPSSPPRKVVQDFAAFGAPKNASVFGTAVASTPFSLAGGKAAFGGMRTSSTRSIFDGDDEDEEDDGRQKVELKEDSISLDQARRIAMQSAWRNVRG
;
A
#
# COMPACT_ATOMS: atom_id res chain seq x y z
N MET A 1 -23.60 -78.85 -35.40
CA MET A 1 -24.58 -77.81 -35.04
C MET A 1 -24.35 -77.51 -33.57
N ASP A 2 -23.15 -77.11 -33.20
CA ASP A 2 -22.48 -75.83 -33.55
C ASP A 2 -23.39 -74.68 -33.14
N GLU A 3 -23.06 -74.06 -32.00
CA GLU A 3 -23.04 -72.61 -31.86
C GLU A 3 -22.19 -72.28 -30.62
N ASP A 4 -20.94 -71.92 -30.92
CA ASP A 4 -19.95 -71.37 -30.00
C ASP A 4 -20.46 -70.01 -29.46
N MET A 5 -20.48 -69.86 -28.13
CA MET A 5 -20.50 -68.53 -27.50
C MET A 5 -19.12 -68.25 -26.93
N ASP A 6 -18.39 -67.39 -27.64
CA ASP A 6 -17.10 -66.84 -27.26
C ASP A 6 -17.14 -66.16 -25.90
N PHE A 7 -16.17 -66.53 -25.07
CA PHE A 7 -15.91 -66.00 -23.74
C PHE A 7 -14.97 -64.81 -23.88
N ASP A 8 -15.51 -63.60 -24.03
CA ASP A 8 -14.68 -62.39 -24.13
C ASP A 8 -14.26 -61.92 -22.73
N ALA A 9 -13.11 -62.44 -22.28
CA ALA A 9 -12.42 -62.04 -21.08
C ALA A 9 -11.64 -60.74 -21.32
N ASN A 10 -12.28 -59.57 -21.14
CA ASN A 10 -11.55 -58.31 -20.97
C ASN A 10 -12.37 -57.21 -20.26
N ALA A 11 -12.83 -57.50 -19.04
CA ALA A 11 -13.23 -56.46 -18.09
C ALA A 11 -12.01 -56.10 -17.23
N ALA A 12 -11.14 -55.23 -17.76
CA ALA A 12 -10.10 -54.58 -16.95
C ALA A 12 -10.78 -53.80 -15.81
N GLN A 13 -10.66 -54.32 -14.59
CA GLN A 13 -11.00 -53.63 -13.36
C GLN A 13 -10.22 -52.30 -13.31
N LYS A 14 -10.88 -51.20 -13.69
CA LYS A 14 -10.42 -49.87 -13.33
C LYS A 14 -10.50 -49.75 -11.81
N LYS A 15 -9.38 -50.01 -11.14
CA LYS A 15 -9.17 -49.57 -9.77
C LYS A 15 -9.44 -48.06 -9.73
N PRO A 16 -10.20 -47.54 -8.75
CA PRO A 16 -10.30 -46.11 -8.58
C PRO A 16 -8.88 -45.58 -8.36
N GLN A 17 -8.43 -44.69 -9.24
CA GLN A 17 -7.27 -43.85 -8.99
C GLN A 17 -7.63 -43.03 -7.76
N PHE A 18 -7.01 -43.39 -6.63
CA PHE A 18 -6.95 -42.52 -5.47
C PHE A 18 -6.42 -41.18 -5.95
N HIS A 19 -7.23 -40.13 -5.78
CA HIS A 19 -6.76 -38.76 -5.86
C HIS A 19 -5.56 -38.65 -4.91
N ASP A 20 -4.47 -38.13 -5.45
CA ASP A 20 -3.26 -37.78 -4.72
C ASP A 20 -3.66 -36.75 -3.66
N GLU A 21 -3.94 -37.19 -2.43
CA GLU A 21 -3.91 -36.30 -1.27
C GLU A 21 -2.47 -35.83 -1.16
N SER A 22 -2.20 -34.65 -1.74
CA SER A 22 -0.89 -34.01 -1.67
C SER A 22 -0.48 -33.93 -0.21
N TYR A 23 0.55 -34.71 0.15
CA TYR A 23 1.11 -34.71 1.49
C TYR A 23 1.58 -33.30 1.82
N TYR A 24 0.80 -32.55 2.61
CA TYR A 24 1.19 -31.22 3.05
C TYR A 24 2.35 -31.37 4.04
N ASP A 25 3.57 -31.08 3.58
CA ASP A 25 4.81 -31.21 4.37
C ASP A 25 4.98 -30.11 5.44
N GLY A 26 3.98 -29.25 5.62
CA GLY A 26 4.03 -28.11 6.54
C GLY A 26 4.68 -26.86 5.97
N ARG A 27 5.05 -26.86 4.69
CA ARG A 27 5.73 -25.75 4.02
C ARG A 27 4.86 -24.53 3.84
N LYS A 28 5.47 -23.36 4.04
CA LYS A 28 4.82 -22.06 3.86
C LYS A 28 4.72 -21.74 2.38
N MET A 29 3.49 -21.66 1.89
CA MET A 29 3.16 -21.24 0.53
C MET A 29 2.45 -19.89 0.54
N LEU A 30 2.68 -19.08 -0.50
CA LEU A 30 2.07 -17.79 -0.72
C LEU A 30 1.46 -17.70 -2.12
N ASP A 31 0.16 -17.44 -2.19
CA ASP A 31 -0.51 -16.97 -3.39
C ASP A 31 -0.75 -15.46 -3.26
N LEU A 32 -0.13 -14.68 -4.13
CA LEU A 32 -0.21 -13.22 -4.15
C LEU A 32 -0.84 -12.77 -5.46
N VAL A 33 -1.99 -12.09 -5.42
CA VAL A 33 -2.65 -11.57 -6.63
C VAL A 33 -2.52 -10.05 -6.68
N PHE A 34 -2.00 -9.53 -7.79
CA PHE A 34 -2.06 -8.11 -8.11
C PHE A 34 -3.35 -7.82 -8.88
N VAL A 35 -4.15 -6.89 -8.36
CA VAL A 35 -5.34 -6.37 -9.03
C VAL A 35 -5.02 -4.96 -9.49
N GLN A 36 -4.82 -4.80 -10.78
CA GLN A 36 -4.29 -3.57 -11.38
C GLN A 36 -5.39 -2.85 -12.15
N ASP A 37 -5.75 -1.67 -11.66
CA ASP A 37 -6.49 -0.69 -12.44
C ASP A 37 -5.66 -0.30 -13.68
N CYS A 38 -6.30 -0.36 -14.85
CA CYS A 38 -5.71 -0.06 -16.16
C CYS A 38 -6.39 1.08 -16.90
N THR A 39 -7.12 1.95 -16.20
CA THR A 39 -7.71 3.16 -16.80
C THR A 39 -6.67 4.26 -16.99
N GLY A 40 -7.08 5.36 -17.64
CA GLY A 40 -6.16 6.39 -18.14
C GLY A 40 -5.27 7.03 -17.07
N SER A 41 -5.70 7.10 -15.81
CA SER A 41 -4.96 7.71 -14.70
C SER A 41 -3.79 6.86 -14.20
N GLN A 42 -3.81 5.55 -14.44
CA GLN A 42 -2.91 4.58 -13.78
C GLN A 42 -1.54 4.40 -14.44
N GLY A 43 -1.20 5.15 -15.49
CA GLY A 43 0.01 4.91 -16.29
C GLY A 43 1.32 4.86 -15.50
N SER A 44 1.49 5.74 -14.51
CA SER A 44 2.68 5.77 -13.64
C SER A 44 2.75 4.56 -12.69
N TYR A 45 1.61 4.13 -12.15
CA TYR A 45 1.52 2.98 -11.25
C TYR A 45 1.75 1.66 -12.00
N ILE A 46 1.19 1.49 -13.21
CA ILE A 46 1.47 0.34 -14.08
C ILE A 46 2.97 0.28 -14.41
N SER A 47 3.57 1.42 -14.75
CA SER A 47 5.00 1.51 -15.07
C SER A 47 5.86 1.14 -13.87
N SER A 48 5.51 1.63 -12.67
CA SER A 48 6.22 1.30 -11.43
C SER A 48 6.05 -0.17 -11.04
N ALA A 49 4.82 -0.71 -11.11
CA ALA A 49 4.56 -2.13 -10.83
C ALA A 49 5.35 -3.04 -11.77
N THR A 50 5.36 -2.73 -13.08
CA THR A 50 6.13 -3.47 -14.09
C THR A 50 7.63 -3.44 -13.78
N LYS A 51 8.17 -2.26 -13.47
CA LYS A 51 9.60 -2.09 -13.15
C LYS A 51 10.02 -2.87 -11.90
N ASN A 52 9.15 -2.90 -10.88
CA ASN A 52 9.51 -3.38 -9.55
C ASN A 52 9.03 -4.82 -9.23
N ILE A 53 8.22 -5.46 -10.08
CA ILE A 53 7.65 -6.78 -9.75
C ILE A 53 8.71 -7.85 -9.47
N GLN A 54 9.82 -7.82 -10.21
CA GLN A 54 10.94 -8.74 -9.99
C GLN A 54 11.59 -8.50 -8.63
N ASP A 55 11.83 -7.24 -8.27
CA ASP A 55 12.42 -6.85 -6.99
C ASP A 55 11.48 -7.17 -5.81
N ILE A 56 10.17 -6.97 -5.97
CA ILE A 56 9.16 -7.34 -4.97
C ILE A 56 9.23 -8.85 -4.69
N CYS A 57 9.23 -9.66 -5.75
CA CYS A 57 9.29 -11.12 -5.61
C CYS A 57 10.63 -11.58 -5.03
N ALA A 58 11.73 -10.96 -5.44
CA ALA A 58 13.06 -11.22 -4.90
C ALA A 58 13.13 -10.92 -3.40
N HIS A 59 12.65 -9.76 -2.95
CA HIS A 59 12.64 -9.40 -1.54
C HIS A 59 11.73 -10.29 -0.68
N ILE A 60 10.58 -10.72 -1.21
CA ILE A 60 9.73 -11.71 -0.53
C ILE A 60 10.50 -13.02 -0.35
N PHE A 61 11.23 -13.48 -1.36
CA PHE A 61 12.04 -14.71 -1.27
C PHE A 61 13.24 -14.55 -0.31
N GLU A 62 14.01 -13.47 -0.47
CA GLU A 62 15.18 -13.14 0.36
C GLU A 62 14.84 -12.94 1.84
N SER A 63 13.58 -12.65 2.16
CA SER A 63 13.10 -12.58 3.55
C SER A 63 13.23 -13.91 4.33
N GLY A 64 13.47 -15.03 3.64
CA GLY A 64 13.59 -16.37 4.22
C GLY A 64 12.28 -16.96 4.72
N LYS A 65 11.13 -16.32 4.43
CA LYS A 65 9.80 -16.83 4.82
C LYS A 65 9.32 -17.99 3.95
N LEU A 66 9.84 -18.10 2.72
CA LEU A 66 9.55 -19.14 1.74
C LEU A 66 10.81 -19.99 1.50
N GLN A 67 10.63 -21.28 1.19
CA GLN A 67 11.75 -22.25 1.11
C GLN A 67 12.23 -22.50 -0.32
N SER A 68 11.36 -22.38 -1.32
CA SER A 68 11.74 -22.35 -2.75
C SER A 68 10.87 -21.36 -3.50
N GLN A 69 11.28 -21.09 -4.74
CA GLN A 69 10.57 -20.19 -5.65
C GLN A 69 9.15 -20.68 -5.96
N GLU A 70 8.89 -21.99 -6.03
CA GLU A 70 7.53 -22.51 -6.26
C GLU A 70 6.56 -22.28 -5.09
N ASP A 71 7.07 -21.91 -3.91
CA ASP A 71 6.21 -21.51 -2.79
C ASP A 71 5.48 -20.21 -3.07
N LEU A 72 6.06 -19.35 -3.90
CA LEU A 72 5.44 -18.13 -4.38
C LEU A 72 4.74 -18.39 -5.72
N ARG A 73 3.43 -18.13 -5.76
CA ARG A 73 2.69 -17.95 -7.01
C ARG A 73 2.16 -16.53 -7.04
N VAL A 74 2.40 -15.85 -8.15
CA VAL A 74 1.89 -14.52 -8.39
C VAL A 74 0.80 -14.58 -9.45
N GLY A 75 -0.36 -14.03 -9.12
CA GLY A 75 -1.47 -13.82 -10.04
C GLY A 75 -1.57 -12.36 -10.46
N LEU A 76 -2.14 -12.13 -11.64
CA LEU A 76 -2.44 -10.79 -12.14
C LEU A 76 -3.87 -10.76 -12.67
N VAL A 77 -4.66 -9.82 -12.16
CA VAL A 77 -5.98 -9.45 -12.68
C VAL A 77 -5.92 -7.97 -13.02
N ALA A 78 -6.18 -7.64 -14.28
CA ALA A 78 -6.26 -6.26 -14.74
C ALA A 78 -7.72 -5.92 -15.01
N PHE A 79 -8.16 -4.72 -14.64
CA PHE A 79 -9.52 -4.27 -14.92
C PHE A 79 -9.55 -2.85 -15.48
N ARG A 80 -10.68 -2.50 -16.09
CA ARG A 80 -11.00 -1.14 -16.51
C ARG A 80 -12.44 -0.86 -16.11
N ASP A 81 -13.30 -0.61 -17.09
CA ASP A 81 -14.66 -0.16 -16.87
C ASP A 81 -15.64 -0.94 -17.75
N HIS A 82 -16.92 -0.83 -17.44
CA HIS A 82 -18.01 -1.44 -18.18
C HIS A 82 -18.40 -0.58 -19.41
N PRO A 83 -18.90 -1.20 -20.49
CA PRO A 83 -19.59 -0.46 -21.54
C PRO A 83 -20.82 0.26 -20.97
N PRO A 84 -21.08 1.54 -21.31
CA PRO A 84 -20.49 2.29 -22.43
C PRO A 84 -19.23 3.10 -22.09
N GLN A 85 -18.73 3.10 -20.85
CA GLN A 85 -17.55 3.88 -20.48
C GLN A 85 -16.28 3.33 -21.13
N ASP A 86 -16.14 2.01 -21.18
CA ASP A 86 -15.06 1.33 -21.89
C ASP A 86 -15.60 0.18 -22.77
N HIS A 87 -15.05 0.04 -23.98
CA HIS A 87 -15.42 -0.99 -24.96
C HIS A 87 -14.33 -2.02 -25.23
N THR A 88 -13.22 -1.98 -24.50
CA THR A 88 -12.03 -2.82 -24.70
C THR A 88 -12.13 -4.12 -23.91
N TYR A 89 -12.16 -4.05 -22.58
CA TYR A 89 -12.38 -5.18 -21.68
C TYR A 89 -12.75 -4.65 -20.28
N VAL A 90 -13.55 -5.42 -19.55
CA VAL A 90 -13.87 -5.15 -18.15
C VAL A 90 -12.78 -5.74 -17.25
N VAL A 91 -12.48 -7.03 -17.42
CA VAL A 91 -11.47 -7.78 -16.63
C VAL A 91 -10.61 -8.65 -17.55
N LYS A 92 -9.32 -8.78 -17.22
CA LYS A 92 -8.36 -9.73 -17.77
C LYS A 92 -7.69 -10.50 -16.64
N ASN A 93 -7.90 -11.81 -16.60
CA ASN A 93 -7.26 -12.71 -15.66
C ASN A 93 -6.09 -13.44 -16.35
N PHE A 94 -4.88 -13.30 -15.80
CA PHE A 94 -3.66 -13.94 -16.33
C PHE A 94 -3.30 -15.25 -15.60
N GLY A 95 -4.10 -15.65 -14.62
CA GLY A 95 -3.90 -16.83 -13.79
C GLY A 95 -2.72 -16.69 -12.81
N PHE A 96 -2.46 -17.75 -12.05
CA PHE A 96 -1.29 -17.86 -11.17
C PHE A 96 -0.06 -18.35 -11.95
N SER A 97 1.12 -17.83 -11.62
CA SER A 97 2.41 -18.28 -12.14
C SER A 97 3.51 -18.20 -11.09
N SER A 98 4.38 -19.21 -11.03
CA SER A 98 5.67 -19.12 -10.31
C SER A 98 6.80 -18.59 -11.21
N ASP A 99 6.59 -18.48 -12.52
CA ASP A 99 7.52 -17.80 -13.43
C ASP A 99 7.27 -16.29 -13.34
N ILE A 100 8.10 -15.60 -12.55
CA ILE A 100 8.03 -14.14 -12.37
C ILE A 100 8.36 -13.40 -13.67
N SER A 101 9.13 -13.99 -14.58
CA SER A 101 9.40 -13.38 -15.90
C SER A 101 8.15 -13.38 -16.78
N LYS A 102 7.29 -14.41 -16.66
CA LYS A 102 5.97 -14.41 -17.29
C LYS A 102 5.09 -13.28 -16.72
N VAL A 103 5.01 -13.17 -15.39
CA VAL A 103 4.20 -12.13 -14.72
C VAL A 103 4.67 -10.73 -15.11
N HIS A 104 5.98 -10.50 -15.17
CA HIS A 104 6.55 -9.24 -15.67
C HIS A 104 6.12 -8.96 -17.12
N LYS A 105 6.13 -9.96 -18.02
CA LYS A 105 5.67 -9.79 -19.41
C LYS A 105 4.17 -9.48 -19.48
N ASP A 106 3.36 -10.12 -18.64
CA ASP A 106 1.92 -9.88 -18.57
C ASP A 106 1.64 -8.44 -18.12
N LEU A 107 2.33 -7.95 -17.07
CA LEU A 107 2.27 -6.56 -16.62
C LEU A 107 2.76 -5.58 -17.70
N ALA A 108 3.88 -5.86 -18.35
CA ALA A 108 4.44 -5.03 -19.42
C ALA A 108 3.53 -4.94 -20.65
N GLY A 109 2.59 -5.88 -20.81
CA GLY A 109 1.56 -5.84 -21.85
C GLY A 109 0.36 -4.96 -21.51
N LEU A 110 0.23 -4.49 -20.27
CA LEU A 110 -0.83 -3.59 -19.85
C LEU A 110 -0.49 -2.14 -20.20
N TYR A 111 -1.52 -1.34 -20.48
CA TYR A 111 -1.39 0.09 -20.70
C TYR A 111 -2.63 0.80 -20.16
N ALA A 112 -2.40 1.98 -19.60
CA ALA A 112 -3.45 2.86 -19.08
C ALA A 112 -4.29 3.45 -20.22
N SER A 113 -5.59 3.19 -20.22
CA SER A 113 -6.55 3.76 -21.19
C SER A 113 -7.98 3.47 -20.75
N GLY A 114 -8.93 4.28 -21.21
CA GLY A 114 -10.35 4.06 -20.92
C GLY A 114 -10.80 4.66 -19.58
N GLY A 115 -11.91 4.14 -19.05
CA GLY A 115 -12.73 4.76 -18.00
C GLY A 115 -13.69 5.81 -18.57
N GLY A 116 -14.38 6.56 -17.71
CA GLY A 116 -15.19 7.69 -18.17
C GLY A 116 -15.93 8.47 -17.09
N ASP A 117 -16.67 7.78 -16.24
CA ASP A 117 -17.58 8.38 -15.25
C ASP A 117 -16.95 8.55 -13.85
N GLY A 118 -15.77 7.99 -13.64
CA GLY A 118 -14.98 8.16 -12.42
C GLY A 118 -14.83 6.85 -11.66
N PRO A 119 -15.92 6.26 -11.12
CA PRO A 119 -15.90 4.90 -10.59
C PRO A 119 -15.57 3.86 -11.67
N GLU A 120 -15.13 2.67 -11.25
CA GLU A 120 -14.64 1.63 -12.19
C GLU A 120 -15.10 0.22 -11.83
N ALA A 121 -14.76 -0.76 -12.68
CA ALA A 121 -15.16 -2.17 -12.56
C ALA A 121 -14.38 -2.96 -11.47
N VAL A 122 -14.07 -2.33 -10.35
CA VAL A 122 -13.37 -2.93 -9.20
C VAL A 122 -14.14 -4.15 -8.67
N THR A 123 -15.47 -4.07 -8.61
CA THR A 123 -16.32 -5.19 -8.16
C THR A 123 -16.17 -6.42 -9.06
N ALA A 124 -16.13 -6.23 -10.38
CA ALA A 124 -15.91 -7.32 -11.33
C ALA A 124 -14.53 -7.95 -11.15
N ALA A 125 -13.50 -7.13 -10.92
CA ALA A 125 -12.15 -7.61 -10.66
C ALA A 125 -12.06 -8.44 -9.36
N LEU A 126 -12.67 -7.96 -8.27
CA LEU A 126 -12.71 -8.70 -7.00
C LEU A 126 -13.49 -10.02 -7.12
N ALA A 127 -14.59 -10.03 -7.88
CA ALA A 127 -15.35 -11.24 -8.16
C ALA A 127 -14.51 -12.26 -8.97
N GLU A 128 -13.76 -11.82 -9.97
CA GLU A 128 -12.84 -12.68 -10.72
C GLU A 128 -11.75 -13.28 -9.80
N VAL A 129 -11.14 -12.44 -8.95
CA VAL A 129 -10.08 -12.85 -8.00
C VAL A 129 -10.58 -13.90 -7.01
N LEU A 130 -11.81 -13.75 -6.52
CA LEU A 130 -12.44 -14.71 -5.61
C LEU A 130 -12.51 -16.13 -6.20
N HIS A 131 -12.63 -16.25 -7.53
CA HIS A 131 -12.78 -17.52 -8.26
C HIS A 131 -11.48 -18.08 -8.83
N MET A 132 -10.33 -17.43 -8.62
CA MET A 132 -9.03 -17.96 -9.04
C MET A 132 -8.66 -19.27 -8.33
N GLU A 133 -7.72 -20.03 -8.90
CA GLU A 133 -7.27 -21.33 -8.39
C GLU A 133 -6.30 -21.21 -7.19
N TRP A 134 -6.83 -20.73 -6.06
CA TRP A 134 -6.11 -20.61 -4.79
C TRP A 134 -5.68 -21.97 -4.22
N ARG A 135 -4.43 -22.08 -3.76
CA ARG A 135 -3.96 -23.25 -3.01
C ARG A 135 -4.61 -23.30 -1.64
N GLU A 136 -5.13 -24.45 -1.26
CA GLU A 136 -5.84 -24.65 0.00
C GLU A 136 -5.03 -24.18 1.21
N HIS A 137 -3.79 -24.65 1.32
CA HIS A 137 -2.93 -24.37 2.47
C HIS A 137 -2.00 -23.15 2.32
N ALA A 138 -2.06 -22.44 1.18
CA ALA A 138 -1.30 -21.21 0.99
C ALA A 138 -1.91 -20.06 1.79
N SER A 139 -1.04 -19.14 2.24
CA SER A 139 -1.45 -17.79 2.63
C SER A 139 -1.94 -17.07 1.37
N LYS A 140 -3.15 -16.48 1.43
CA LYS A 140 -3.84 -15.91 0.25
C LYS A 140 -3.93 -14.39 0.40
N MET A 141 -3.31 -13.66 -0.51
CA MET A 141 -3.22 -12.21 -0.44
C MET A 141 -3.57 -11.57 -1.78
N VAL A 142 -4.27 -10.44 -1.71
CA VAL A 142 -4.61 -9.60 -2.86
C VAL A 142 -4.03 -8.22 -2.60
N VAL A 143 -3.37 -7.64 -3.60
CA VAL A 143 -2.94 -6.24 -3.60
C VAL A 143 -3.69 -5.54 -4.73
N LEU A 144 -4.69 -4.75 -4.36
CA LEU A 144 -5.45 -3.90 -5.28
C LEU A 144 -4.79 -2.53 -5.37
N ILE A 145 -4.49 -2.08 -6.58
CA ILE A 145 -3.88 -0.77 -6.87
C ILE A 145 -4.86 0.00 -7.76
N ALA A 146 -5.44 1.08 -7.23
CA ALA A 146 -6.41 1.89 -7.95
C ALA A 146 -6.48 3.32 -7.38
N ASP A 147 -6.97 4.26 -8.19
CA ASP A 147 -7.28 5.64 -7.78
C ASP A 147 -8.78 5.99 -7.84
N ALA A 148 -9.63 5.01 -8.14
CA ALA A 148 -11.08 5.17 -8.24
C ALA A 148 -11.85 4.14 -7.38
N PRO A 149 -13.08 4.47 -6.94
CA PRO A 149 -13.97 3.54 -6.24
C PRO A 149 -14.69 2.55 -7.20
N PRO A 150 -15.30 1.47 -6.67
CA PRO A 150 -16.28 0.70 -7.45
C PRO A 150 -17.55 1.50 -7.72
N HIS A 151 -18.26 1.11 -8.77
CA HIS A 151 -19.65 1.54 -9.01
C HIS A 151 -20.61 1.18 -7.87
N GLY A 152 -21.62 2.03 -7.67
CA GLY A 152 -22.75 1.80 -6.77
C GLY A 152 -22.56 2.28 -5.33
N ILE A 153 -21.41 2.87 -5.00
CA ILE A 153 -21.17 3.39 -3.63
C ILE A 153 -21.76 4.79 -3.40
N GLY A 154 -22.39 5.38 -4.42
CA GLY A 154 -23.06 6.68 -4.35
C GLY A 154 -22.17 7.87 -4.73
N GLU A 155 -21.15 7.65 -5.55
CA GLU A 155 -20.32 8.74 -6.09
C GLU A 155 -21.09 9.61 -7.08
N TYR A 156 -20.76 10.91 -7.08
CA TYR A 156 -21.32 11.81 -8.06
C TYR A 156 -20.78 11.50 -9.46
N GLY A 157 -21.69 11.33 -10.43
CA GLY A 157 -21.33 11.10 -11.82
C GLY A 157 -21.25 9.63 -12.23
N ASP A 158 -21.43 8.69 -11.30
CA ASP A 158 -21.42 7.25 -11.56
C ASP A 158 -22.45 6.84 -12.63
N GLY A 159 -21.98 6.25 -13.73
CA GLY A 159 -22.81 5.73 -14.82
C GLY A 159 -23.53 4.42 -14.45
N PHE A 160 -23.14 3.78 -13.34
CA PHE A 160 -23.71 2.55 -12.82
C PHE A 160 -24.09 2.68 -11.34
N ASP A 161 -24.88 3.71 -11.04
CA ASP A 161 -25.27 4.09 -9.68
C ASP A 161 -26.02 2.99 -8.87
N GLU A 162 -26.61 2.01 -9.56
CA GLU A 162 -27.27 0.84 -8.93
C GLU A 162 -26.30 -0.30 -8.60
N GLY A 163 -25.00 -0.14 -8.86
CA GLY A 163 -23.96 -1.14 -8.63
C GLY A 163 -23.39 -1.76 -9.90
N SER A 164 -22.50 -2.73 -9.72
CA SER A 164 -21.84 -3.40 -10.84
C SER A 164 -22.85 -4.06 -11.78
N PRO A 165 -22.76 -3.82 -13.10
CA PRO A 165 -23.62 -4.45 -14.12
C PRO A 165 -23.62 -5.98 -14.09
N ASP A 166 -22.56 -6.60 -13.57
CA ASP A 166 -22.46 -8.06 -13.47
C ASP A 166 -23.30 -8.65 -12.33
N GLY A 167 -23.96 -7.81 -11.52
CA GLY A 167 -24.86 -8.22 -10.44
C GLY A 167 -24.14 -8.63 -9.14
N HIS A 168 -22.82 -8.48 -9.09
CA HIS A 168 -22.04 -8.70 -7.88
C HIS A 168 -22.09 -7.48 -6.95
N ASP A 169 -22.21 -7.73 -5.65
CA ASP A 169 -22.07 -6.71 -4.61
C ASP A 169 -20.67 -6.81 -3.99
N PRO A 170 -19.86 -5.74 -3.96
CA PRO A 170 -18.49 -5.83 -3.50
C PRO A 170 -18.39 -6.14 -2.00
N LEU A 171 -19.35 -5.73 -1.16
CA LEU A 171 -19.33 -6.07 0.27
C LEU A 171 -19.60 -7.58 0.49
N GLN A 172 -20.40 -8.20 -0.37
CA GLN A 172 -20.61 -9.65 -0.34
C GLN A 172 -19.36 -10.39 -0.83
N VAL A 173 -18.76 -9.95 -1.94
CA VAL A 173 -17.53 -10.53 -2.50
C VAL A 173 -16.41 -10.53 -1.47
N VAL A 174 -16.14 -9.39 -0.80
CA VAL A 174 -15.02 -9.31 0.17
C VAL A 174 -15.28 -10.10 1.45
N ARG A 175 -16.54 -10.28 1.87
CA ARG A 175 -16.88 -11.20 2.98
C ARG A 175 -16.64 -12.65 2.58
N GLU A 176 -16.95 -13.01 1.34
CA GLU A 176 -16.63 -14.33 0.84
C GLU A 176 -15.12 -14.54 0.75
N MET A 177 -14.36 -13.54 0.28
CA MET A 177 -12.90 -13.54 0.33
C MET A 177 -12.38 -13.75 1.76
N ALA A 178 -12.88 -13.01 2.74
CA ALA A 178 -12.51 -13.15 4.15
C ALA A 178 -12.79 -14.58 4.68
N SER A 179 -13.95 -15.15 4.34
CA SER A 179 -14.31 -16.53 4.72
C SER A 179 -13.40 -17.58 4.10
N ARG A 180 -12.84 -17.31 2.92
CA ARG A 180 -11.84 -18.16 2.24
C ARG A 180 -10.40 -17.85 2.70
N GLY A 181 -10.23 -16.96 3.67
CA GLY A 181 -8.93 -16.55 4.20
C GLY A 181 -8.10 -15.68 3.24
N ILE A 182 -8.74 -15.06 2.25
CA ILE A 182 -8.11 -14.15 1.30
C ILE A 182 -8.07 -12.75 1.92
N THR A 183 -6.85 -12.24 2.13
CA THR A 183 -6.61 -10.93 2.75
C THR A 183 -6.42 -9.86 1.66
N LEU A 184 -7.15 -8.76 1.71
CA LEU A 184 -7.07 -7.67 0.73
C LEU A 184 -6.26 -6.50 1.27
N PHE A 185 -5.15 -6.20 0.61
CA PHE A 185 -4.39 -4.96 0.76
C PHE A 185 -4.81 -4.00 -0.35
N PHE A 186 -5.15 -2.77 0.01
CA PHE A 186 -5.47 -1.74 -0.95
C PHE A 186 -4.38 -0.67 -0.96
N VAL A 187 -3.74 -0.51 -2.11
CA VAL A 187 -2.81 0.57 -2.38
C VAL A 187 -3.62 1.73 -2.96
N ALA A 188 -3.83 2.75 -2.14
CA ALA A 188 -4.59 3.94 -2.51
C ALA A 188 -3.68 4.91 -3.27
N CYS A 189 -3.97 5.11 -4.54
CA CYS A 189 -3.23 6.02 -5.41
C CYS A 189 -3.72 7.46 -5.20
N GLU A 190 -2.96 8.25 -4.45
CA GLU A 190 -3.35 9.59 -4.00
C GLU A 190 -2.63 10.69 -4.81
N PRO A 191 -3.23 11.88 -4.98
CA PRO A 191 -4.43 12.40 -4.32
C PRO A 191 -5.76 12.10 -5.03
N ALA A 192 -5.75 11.33 -6.11
CA ALA A 192 -6.92 11.14 -6.98
C ALA A 192 -8.07 10.43 -6.26
N LEU A 193 -7.77 9.37 -5.49
CA LEU A 193 -8.77 8.64 -4.72
C LEU A 193 -9.54 9.52 -3.73
N SER A 194 -8.86 10.39 -2.98
CA SER A 194 -9.52 11.28 -2.02
C SER A 194 -10.35 12.41 -2.66
N GLY A 195 -10.35 12.53 -3.99
CA GLY A 195 -11.26 13.40 -4.73
C GLY A 195 -12.71 12.91 -4.72
N TYR A 196 -12.93 11.61 -4.50
CA TYR A 196 -14.24 10.98 -4.39
C TYR A 196 -14.84 11.20 -3.00
N SER A 197 -16.16 11.03 -2.86
CA SER A 197 -16.92 11.34 -1.64
C SER A 197 -16.92 10.20 -0.62
N TYR A 198 -16.78 8.95 -1.05
CA TYR A 198 -16.92 7.74 -0.22
C TYR A 198 -15.82 6.71 -0.47
N ALA A 199 -15.00 6.87 -1.52
CA ALA A 199 -13.96 5.91 -1.91
C ALA A 199 -13.02 5.50 -0.77
N THR A 200 -12.41 6.45 -0.05
CA THR A 200 -11.48 6.14 1.06
C THR A 200 -12.14 5.31 2.14
N ASP A 201 -13.37 5.68 2.52
CA ASP A 201 -14.12 5.06 3.61
C ASP A 201 -14.54 3.62 3.21
N PHE A 202 -14.94 3.45 1.94
CA PHE A 202 -15.25 2.15 1.36
C PHE A 202 -14.03 1.22 1.37
N TYR A 203 -12.87 1.69 0.89
CA TYR A 203 -11.67 0.87 0.84
C TYR A 203 -11.13 0.53 2.23
N GLN A 204 -11.20 1.45 3.18
CA GLN A 204 -10.87 1.17 4.58
C GLN A 204 -11.81 0.11 5.17
N ALA A 205 -13.10 0.12 4.84
CA ALA A 205 -14.04 -0.90 5.30
C ALA A 205 -13.73 -2.29 4.72
N ILE A 206 -13.52 -2.44 3.41
CA ILE A 206 -13.31 -3.77 2.81
C ILE A 206 -11.96 -4.39 3.20
N THR A 207 -10.93 -3.56 3.38
CA THR A 207 -9.63 -4.02 3.92
C THR A 207 -9.78 -4.44 5.38
N THR A 208 -10.59 -3.73 6.18
CA THR A 208 -10.95 -4.15 7.55
C THR A 208 -11.68 -5.50 7.56
N ILE A 209 -12.69 -5.70 6.70
CA ILE A 209 -13.45 -6.96 6.62
C ILE A 209 -12.53 -8.17 6.38
N THR A 210 -11.54 -8.00 5.49
CA THR A 210 -10.59 -9.06 5.12
C THR A 210 -9.34 -9.11 6.00
N SER A 211 -9.27 -8.26 7.03
CA SER A 211 -8.11 -8.06 7.90
C SER A 211 -6.80 -7.69 7.17
N GLY A 212 -6.91 -7.02 6.03
CA GLY A 212 -5.79 -6.40 5.35
C GLY A 212 -5.57 -4.96 5.80
N LEU A 213 -4.98 -4.15 4.92
CA LEU A 213 -4.67 -2.74 5.20
C LEU A 213 -4.90 -1.89 3.95
N MET A 214 -5.29 -0.64 4.18
CA MET A 214 -5.24 0.42 3.19
C MET A 214 -3.92 1.19 3.33
N LEU A 215 -3.20 1.37 2.23
CA LEU A 215 -1.86 1.94 2.17
C LEU A 215 -1.92 3.16 1.24
N PRO A 216 -2.02 4.39 1.79
CA PRO A 216 -2.01 5.59 0.98
C PRO A 216 -0.63 5.81 0.38
N LEU A 217 -0.53 5.84 -0.95
CA LEU A 217 0.70 6.17 -1.66
C LEU A 217 0.54 7.48 -2.42
N THR A 218 1.44 8.40 -2.09
CA THR A 218 1.54 9.70 -2.75
C THR A 218 2.41 9.66 -4.01
N THR A 219 3.25 8.63 -4.15
CA THR A 219 4.10 8.38 -5.32
C THR A 219 4.19 6.89 -5.63
N ALA A 220 4.37 6.56 -6.90
CA ALA A 220 4.49 5.17 -7.35
C ALA A 220 5.83 4.52 -6.94
N ASP A 221 6.84 5.29 -6.53
CA ASP A 221 8.15 4.78 -6.11
C ASP A 221 8.08 4.02 -4.77
N LEU A 222 7.08 4.33 -3.93
CA LEU A 222 6.87 3.68 -2.63
C LEU A 222 6.11 2.35 -2.75
N LEU A 223 5.62 2.03 -3.94
CA LEU A 223 4.76 0.87 -4.20
C LEU A 223 5.41 -0.45 -3.79
N SER A 224 6.66 -0.67 -4.19
CA SER A 224 7.39 -1.90 -3.90
C SER A 224 7.58 -2.12 -2.39
N HIS A 225 8.00 -1.08 -1.67
CA HIS A 225 8.20 -1.13 -0.23
C HIS A 225 6.91 -1.41 0.53
N ALA A 226 5.80 -0.77 0.13
CA ALA A 226 4.49 -0.98 0.74
C ALA A 226 3.99 -2.42 0.52
N ILE A 227 4.13 -2.96 -0.70
CA ILE A 227 3.74 -4.34 -1.02
C ILE A 227 4.59 -5.34 -0.23
N VAL A 228 5.91 -5.24 -0.31
CA VAL A 228 6.82 -6.19 0.37
C VAL A 228 6.56 -6.18 1.87
N GLY A 229 6.48 -5.00 2.48
CA GLY A 229 6.21 -4.88 3.90
C GLY A 229 4.88 -5.56 4.29
N SER A 230 3.82 -5.33 3.52
CA SER A 230 2.48 -5.83 3.84
C SER A 230 2.40 -7.35 3.70
N VAL A 231 3.07 -7.90 2.69
CA VAL A 231 3.19 -9.34 2.49
C VAL A 231 3.95 -9.98 3.66
N LEU A 232 5.08 -9.40 4.07
CA LEU A 232 5.91 -9.95 5.16
C LEU A 232 5.19 -9.90 6.51
N GLU A 233 4.53 -8.78 6.82
CA GLU A 233 3.68 -8.66 8.01
C GLU A 233 2.58 -9.72 8.00
N ASN A 234 1.88 -9.90 6.87
CA ASN A 234 0.80 -10.87 6.79
C ASN A 234 1.30 -12.31 6.91
N LEU A 235 2.46 -12.65 6.35
CA LEU A 235 3.06 -13.98 6.54
C LEU A 235 3.39 -14.28 8.01
N ASP A 236 3.74 -13.24 8.79
CA ASP A 236 3.99 -13.37 10.23
C ASP A 236 2.68 -13.51 11.02
N MET A 237 1.66 -12.72 10.69
CA MET A 237 0.33 -12.88 11.29
C MET A 237 -0.29 -14.26 10.98
N GLU A 238 -0.13 -14.78 9.76
CA GLU A 238 -0.65 -16.08 9.34
C GLU A 238 -0.07 -17.24 10.15
N ARG A 239 1.16 -17.10 10.68
CA ARG A 239 1.71 -18.07 11.63
C ARG A 239 0.89 -18.05 12.93
N LEU A 240 0.62 -16.87 13.46
CA LEU A 240 -0.13 -16.69 14.71
C LEU A 240 -1.59 -17.14 14.55
N VAL A 241 -2.24 -16.81 13.44
CA VAL A 241 -3.62 -17.28 13.15
C VAL A 241 -3.70 -18.81 13.14
N ARG A 242 -2.72 -19.50 12.55
CA ARG A 242 -2.69 -20.98 12.57
C ARG A 242 -2.51 -21.52 14.00
N GLU A 243 -1.76 -20.82 14.84
CA GLU A 243 -1.45 -21.26 16.19
C GLU A 243 -2.60 -21.02 17.18
N VAL A 244 -3.16 -19.80 17.20
CA VAL A 244 -4.16 -19.39 18.20
C VAL A 244 -5.58 -19.34 17.65
N GLY A 245 -5.76 -19.43 16.33
CA GLY A 245 -7.01 -19.05 15.67
C GLY A 245 -8.21 -19.90 16.07
N HIS A 246 -8.04 -21.20 16.29
CA HIS A 246 -9.14 -22.05 16.73
C HIS A 246 -9.67 -21.64 18.11
N ALA A 247 -8.77 -21.38 19.07
CA ALA A 247 -9.15 -20.95 20.42
C ALA A 247 -9.81 -19.56 20.41
N VAL A 248 -9.30 -18.65 19.57
CA VAL A 248 -9.86 -17.30 19.40
C VAL A 248 -11.25 -17.36 18.76
N ALA A 249 -11.42 -18.16 17.71
CA ALA A 249 -12.69 -18.34 17.04
C ALA A 249 -13.76 -18.97 17.95
N GLN A 250 -13.38 -19.97 18.76
CA GLN A 250 -14.30 -20.60 19.71
C GLN A 250 -14.86 -19.60 20.73
N ARG A 251 -14.08 -18.61 21.14
CA ARG A 251 -14.55 -17.56 22.04
C ARG A 251 -15.49 -16.58 21.36
N ILE A 252 -15.14 -16.15 20.15
CA ILE A 252 -15.96 -15.19 19.41
C ILE A 252 -17.28 -15.83 18.97
N LEU A 253 -17.23 -16.98 18.31
CA LEU A 253 -18.40 -17.63 17.71
C LEU A 253 -19.14 -18.54 18.71
N GLY A 254 -18.40 -19.26 19.56
CA GLY A 254 -18.97 -20.21 20.52
C GLY A 254 -19.48 -19.54 21.79
N ASN A 255 -18.71 -18.61 22.37
CA ASN A 255 -19.09 -17.90 23.58
C ASN A 255 -19.78 -16.55 23.31
N ASN A 256 -19.90 -16.14 22.05
CA ASN A 256 -20.49 -14.86 21.63
C ASN A 256 -19.80 -13.64 22.29
N GLU A 257 -18.47 -13.72 22.46
CA GLU A 257 -17.64 -12.62 22.98
C GLU A 257 -17.36 -11.58 21.89
N SER A 258 -17.23 -10.32 22.27
CA SER A 258 -16.85 -9.24 21.35
C SER A 258 -15.45 -9.46 20.78
N VAL A 259 -15.29 -9.26 19.46
CA VAL A 259 -13.99 -9.33 18.78
C VAL A 259 -12.97 -8.41 19.44
N ASP A 260 -13.37 -7.20 19.85
CA ASP A 260 -12.47 -6.23 20.48
C ASP A 260 -11.96 -6.68 21.85
N ASP A 261 -12.82 -7.34 22.64
CA ASP A 261 -12.43 -7.82 23.96
C ASP A 261 -11.50 -9.03 23.85
N VAL A 262 -11.79 -9.94 22.93
CA VAL A 262 -10.92 -11.08 22.62
C VAL A 262 -9.58 -10.60 22.05
N ALA A 263 -9.57 -9.57 21.19
CA ALA A 263 -8.36 -8.98 20.65
C ALA A 263 -7.48 -8.34 21.72
N ARG A 264 -8.07 -7.64 22.70
CA ARG A 264 -7.34 -7.03 23.82
C ARG A 264 -6.65 -8.08 24.68
N GLU A 265 -7.35 -9.13 25.04
CA GLU A 265 -6.76 -10.22 25.83
C GLU A 265 -5.72 -11.01 25.03
N LEU A 266 -5.97 -11.25 23.73
CA LEU A 266 -5.00 -11.88 22.84
C LEU A 266 -3.71 -11.05 22.77
N HIS A 267 -3.84 -9.73 22.61
CA HIS A 267 -2.70 -8.80 22.59
C HIS A 267 -1.89 -8.90 23.88
N GLU A 268 -2.52 -8.84 25.05
CA GLU A 268 -1.85 -9.01 26.35
C GLU A 268 -1.10 -10.34 26.44
N LYS A 269 -1.73 -11.44 26.00
CA LYS A 269 -1.11 -12.77 25.99
C LYS A 269 0.10 -12.86 25.06
N LEU A 270 0.02 -12.25 23.88
CA LEU A 270 1.12 -12.24 22.92
C LEU A 270 2.27 -11.33 23.38
N LEU A 271 1.97 -10.22 24.05
CA LEU A 271 2.99 -9.39 24.71
C LEU A 271 3.72 -10.16 25.81
N LEU A 272 3.00 -10.92 26.64
CA LEU A 272 3.63 -11.77 27.67
C LEU A 272 4.50 -12.89 27.09
N ARG A 273 4.24 -13.30 25.85
CA ARG A 273 5.07 -14.25 25.10
C ARG A 273 6.28 -13.61 24.44
N ASN A 274 6.43 -12.29 24.51
CA ASN A 274 7.42 -11.49 23.78
C ASN A 274 7.35 -11.70 22.27
N GLU A 275 6.12 -11.80 21.73
CA GLU A 275 5.95 -12.02 20.30
C GLU A 275 6.16 -10.73 19.51
N SER A 276 7.14 -10.74 18.59
CA SER A 276 7.42 -9.66 17.66
C SER A 276 6.84 -9.96 16.28
N THR A 277 6.41 -8.92 15.59
CA THR A 277 5.97 -9.02 14.20
C THR A 277 6.50 -7.84 13.40
N LYS A 278 6.72 -8.06 12.11
CA LYS A 278 6.98 -6.97 11.19
C LYS A 278 5.73 -6.12 11.04
N LYS A 279 5.90 -4.81 11.03
CA LYS A 279 4.84 -3.83 10.83
C LYS A 279 5.26 -2.86 9.74
N VAL A 280 4.37 -2.68 8.77
CA VAL A 280 4.49 -1.60 7.81
C VAL A 280 4.05 -0.30 8.47
N VAL A 281 4.96 0.67 8.51
CA VAL A 281 4.69 2.01 9.02
C VAL A 281 4.69 2.96 7.83
N ILE A 282 3.49 3.42 7.49
CA ILE A 282 3.27 4.48 6.51
C ILE A 282 2.66 5.66 7.24
N GLU A 283 3.20 6.85 6.99
CA GLU A 283 2.59 8.06 7.51
C GLU A 283 1.17 8.22 6.93
N SER A 284 0.19 8.30 7.83
CA SER A 284 -1.19 8.57 7.44
C SER A 284 -1.30 9.98 6.88
N ILE A 285 -1.77 10.08 5.65
CA ILE A 285 -2.09 11.35 5.01
C ILE A 285 -3.55 11.76 5.24
N TYR A 286 -4.36 10.89 5.87
CA TYR A 286 -5.77 11.12 6.09
C TYR A 286 -6.05 11.79 7.42
N LYS A 287 -6.95 12.76 7.38
CA LYS A 287 -7.52 13.41 8.54
C LYS A 287 -8.69 12.57 9.06
N GLU A 288 -8.65 12.22 10.33
CA GLU A 288 -9.78 11.58 10.99
C GLU A 288 -10.99 12.52 11.04
N SER A 289 -12.17 11.99 10.70
CA SER A 289 -13.45 12.70 10.79
C SER A 289 -14.54 11.75 11.30
N PRO A 290 -15.49 12.25 12.10
CA PRO A 290 -16.59 11.42 12.60
C PRO A 290 -17.44 10.84 11.46
N GLU A 291 -17.60 11.58 10.36
CA GLU A 291 -18.32 11.12 9.17
C GLU A 291 -17.60 9.95 8.48
N ALA A 292 -16.27 10.01 8.33
CA ALA A 292 -15.50 8.90 7.76
C ALA A 292 -15.57 7.66 8.66
N VAL A 293 -15.41 7.82 9.98
CA VAL A 293 -15.54 6.72 10.95
C VAL A 293 -16.93 6.08 10.88
N HIS A 294 -17.98 6.90 10.79
CA HIS A 294 -19.36 6.44 10.59
C HIS A 294 -19.51 5.66 9.28
N ASN A 295 -19.03 6.19 8.16
CA ASN A 295 -19.13 5.53 6.85
C ASN A 295 -18.39 4.19 6.82
N VAL A 296 -17.18 4.13 7.37
CA VAL A 296 -16.41 2.88 7.50
C VAL A 296 -17.20 1.86 8.31
N ALA A 297 -17.81 2.27 9.43
CA ALA A 297 -18.66 1.39 10.24
C ALA A 297 -19.90 0.92 9.46
N VAL A 298 -20.58 1.79 8.72
CA VAL A 298 -21.72 1.43 7.88
C VAL A 298 -21.32 0.38 6.84
N PHE A 299 -20.28 0.63 6.05
CA PHE A 299 -19.82 -0.33 5.03
C PHE A 299 -19.36 -1.66 5.64
N THR A 300 -18.70 -1.62 6.79
CA THR A 300 -18.19 -2.83 7.47
C THR A 300 -19.34 -3.77 7.89
N HIS A 301 -20.45 -3.20 8.39
CA HIS A 301 -21.55 -3.98 8.97
C HIS A 301 -22.72 -4.25 8.01
N ALA A 302 -22.95 -3.38 7.02
CA ALA A 302 -24.07 -3.52 6.09
C ALA A 302 -23.92 -4.74 5.17
N SER A 303 -24.98 -5.51 4.96
CA SER A 303 -24.95 -6.75 4.16
C SER A 303 -24.68 -6.53 2.66
N SER A 304 -25.01 -5.33 2.16
CA SER A 304 -24.88 -4.94 0.75
C SER A 304 -24.74 -3.42 0.62
N LEU A 305 -24.28 -2.94 -0.54
CA LEU A 305 -24.22 -1.52 -0.85
C LEU A 305 -25.60 -0.87 -0.81
N ARG A 306 -26.65 -1.60 -1.20
CA ARG A 306 -28.04 -1.14 -1.15
C ARG A 306 -28.48 -0.74 0.26
N GLU A 307 -28.01 -1.48 1.27
CA GLU A 307 -28.27 -1.20 2.69
C GLU A 307 -27.37 -0.08 3.23
N ALA A 308 -26.10 -0.07 2.81
CA ALA A 308 -25.11 0.90 3.27
C ALA A 308 -25.41 2.32 2.77
N ARG A 309 -25.68 2.46 1.48
CA ARG A 309 -25.72 3.74 0.76
C ARG A 309 -26.63 4.81 1.38
N PRO A 310 -27.87 4.50 1.82
CA PRO A 310 -28.76 5.50 2.42
C PRO A 310 -28.26 6.07 3.76
N GLN A 311 -27.30 5.42 4.40
CA GLN A 311 -26.80 5.77 5.73
C GLN A 311 -25.47 6.56 5.68
N LEU A 312 -24.89 6.73 4.49
CA LEU A 312 -23.60 7.39 4.31
C LEU A 312 -23.70 8.90 4.52
N GLN A 313 -22.67 9.45 5.16
CA GLN A 313 -22.53 10.87 5.45
C GLN A 313 -21.41 11.45 4.60
N ARG A 314 -21.65 12.63 4.01
CA ARG A 314 -20.61 13.30 3.24
C ARG A 314 -19.55 13.87 4.17
N VAL A 315 -18.28 13.53 3.92
CA VAL A 315 -17.15 14.16 4.61
C VAL A 315 -16.96 15.58 4.06
N HIS A 316 -16.92 16.58 4.94
CA HIS A 316 -16.82 17.98 4.56
C HIS A 316 -15.37 18.46 4.55
N GLY A 317 -14.97 19.20 3.51
CA GLY A 317 -13.63 19.78 3.40
C GLY A 317 -12.59 18.78 2.89
N SER A 318 -11.31 19.06 3.17
CA SER A 318 -10.21 18.20 2.75
C SER A 318 -10.11 16.95 3.63
N ARG A 319 -9.97 15.80 3.00
CA ARG A 319 -9.65 14.52 3.65
C ARG A 319 -8.20 14.40 4.09
N PHE A 320 -7.33 15.27 3.60
CA PHE A 320 -5.91 15.22 3.92
C PHE A 320 -5.54 15.97 5.20
N THR A 321 -4.48 15.51 5.86
CA THR A 321 -3.84 16.22 6.98
C THR A 321 -3.27 17.56 6.52
N GLU A 322 -3.19 18.52 7.45
CA GLU A 322 -2.57 19.83 7.16
C GLU A 322 -1.11 19.68 6.76
N LYS A 323 -0.37 18.75 7.39
CA LYS A 323 1.02 18.43 7.05
C LYS A 323 1.15 18.05 5.58
N TYR A 324 0.33 17.11 5.09
CA TYR A 324 0.35 16.70 3.69
C TYR A 324 0.01 17.85 2.74
N LEU A 325 -1.03 18.65 3.06
CA LEU A 325 -1.42 19.78 2.23
C LEU A 325 -0.30 20.83 2.12
N LEU A 326 0.39 21.12 3.22
CA LEU A 326 1.53 22.04 3.25
C LEU A 326 2.72 21.48 2.47
N ALA A 327 3.07 20.20 2.66
CA ALA A 327 4.14 19.55 1.91
C ALA A 327 3.88 19.61 0.39
N ARG A 328 2.64 19.31 -0.03
CA ARG A 328 2.22 19.39 -1.44
C ARG A 328 2.28 20.82 -1.99
N GLN A 329 1.86 21.82 -1.20
CA GLN A 329 1.96 23.23 -1.61
C GLN A 329 3.41 23.68 -1.79
N THR A 330 4.31 23.27 -0.89
CA THR A 330 5.74 23.57 -0.96
C THR A 330 6.39 22.92 -2.17
N ALA A 331 6.10 21.64 -2.43
CA ALA A 331 6.58 20.93 -3.61
C ALA A 331 6.16 21.62 -4.91
N ASN A 332 4.88 22.05 -5.01
CA ASN A 332 4.40 22.82 -6.16
C ASN A 332 5.06 24.19 -6.28
N ARG A 333 5.31 24.92 -5.19
CA ARG A 333 6.00 26.24 -5.22
C ARG A 333 7.46 26.11 -5.67
N ASN A 334 8.14 25.04 -5.29
CA ASN A 334 9.51 24.79 -5.72
C ASN A 334 9.61 24.50 -7.22
N LEU A 335 8.55 23.96 -7.85
CA LEU A 335 8.47 23.79 -9.30
C LEU A 335 8.35 25.12 -10.07
N TYR A 336 7.79 26.16 -9.44
CA TYR A 336 7.63 27.51 -10.02
C TYR A 336 8.76 28.49 -9.65
N THR A 337 9.73 28.08 -8.83
CA THR A 337 10.85 28.94 -8.41
C THR A 337 12.12 28.60 -9.19
N TYR A 338 12.02 28.59 -10.52
CA TYR A 338 13.18 28.85 -11.38
C TYR A 338 13.13 30.31 -11.81
N PRO A 339 14.13 31.16 -11.47
CA PRO A 339 14.17 32.53 -11.94
C PRO A 339 14.64 32.54 -13.40
N TYR A 340 13.76 32.17 -14.32
CA TYR A 340 13.91 32.57 -15.72
C TYR A 340 13.34 33.99 -15.87
N SER A 341 14.00 34.95 -15.23
CA SER A 341 13.91 36.34 -15.67
C SER A 341 14.83 36.46 -16.88
N PRO A 342 14.32 36.68 -18.11
CA PRO A 342 15.18 36.97 -19.24
C PRO A 342 15.94 38.28 -18.94
N PRO A 343 17.25 38.37 -19.21
CA PRO A 343 17.92 39.65 -19.14
C PRO A 343 17.26 40.57 -20.16
N THR A 344 16.59 41.63 -19.69
CA THR A 344 16.14 42.71 -20.57
C THR A 344 17.38 43.29 -21.24
N PRO A 345 17.48 43.32 -22.59
CA PRO A 345 18.64 43.88 -23.26
C PRO A 345 18.73 45.38 -22.97
N ALA A 346 19.94 45.85 -22.69
CA ALA A 346 20.22 47.27 -22.56
C ALA A 346 19.84 47.99 -23.87
N ARG A 347 18.88 48.91 -23.79
CA ARG A 347 18.44 49.75 -24.90
C ARG A 347 19.59 50.68 -25.29
N SER A 348 20.30 50.36 -26.36
CA SER A 348 21.23 51.27 -27.01
C SER A 348 20.45 52.35 -27.74
N THR A 349 20.47 53.58 -27.21
CA THR A 349 19.94 54.76 -27.90
C THR A 349 21.01 55.30 -28.85
N SER A 350 20.86 55.03 -30.15
CA SER A 350 21.61 55.72 -31.20
C SER A 350 21.03 57.13 -31.37
N GLU A 351 21.84 58.12 -31.01
CA GLU A 351 21.56 59.53 -31.22
C GLU A 351 21.51 59.86 -32.72
N LYS A 352 20.39 60.44 -33.18
CA LYS A 352 20.38 61.31 -34.36
C LYS A 352 19.95 62.70 -33.91
N ARG A 353 20.90 63.63 -34.02
CA ARG A 353 20.77 65.06 -33.75
C ARG A 353 19.87 65.73 -34.78
N TYR A 354 18.87 66.47 -34.33
CA TYR A 354 18.43 67.71 -34.97
C TYR A 354 18.09 68.74 -33.89
N SER A 355 18.61 69.95 -34.10
CA SER A 355 18.61 71.11 -33.20
C SER A 355 17.35 71.96 -33.44
N THR A 356 16.69 72.47 -32.39
CA THR A 356 16.53 73.92 -32.13
C THR A 356 15.60 74.26 -30.94
N MET A 357 16.13 75.15 -30.09
CA MET A 357 15.51 76.26 -29.33
C MET A 357 14.75 76.03 -28.00
N VAL A 358 15.06 76.95 -27.07
CA VAL A 358 14.83 77.14 -25.61
C VAL A 358 13.95 78.42 -25.47
N PRO A 359 13.10 78.72 -24.45
CA PRO A 359 13.42 78.85 -22.99
C PRO A 359 12.27 78.42 -22.02
N SER A 360 12.29 78.40 -20.67
CA SER A 360 12.99 79.09 -19.56
C SER A 360 12.77 78.36 -18.20
N SER A 361 13.67 78.55 -17.22
CA SER A 361 13.84 77.95 -15.85
C SER A 361 12.82 78.41 -14.74
N PRO A 362 12.99 78.11 -13.41
CA PRO A 362 13.03 76.85 -12.59
C PRO A 362 12.17 77.01 -11.26
N PRO A 363 12.46 76.47 -10.04
CA PRO A 363 13.23 75.30 -9.54
C PRO A 363 12.50 74.41 -8.47
N SER A 364 13.05 73.24 -8.10
CA SER A 364 13.40 72.84 -6.70
C SER A 364 13.62 71.33 -6.54
N ALA A 365 14.70 70.95 -5.83
CA ALA A 365 14.96 69.63 -5.23
C ALA A 365 15.25 69.82 -3.73
N PRO A 366 15.22 68.76 -2.91
CA PRO A 366 16.51 68.26 -2.41
C PRO A 366 16.61 66.73 -2.24
N SER A 367 17.85 66.31 -1.98
CA SER A 367 18.48 64.99 -2.04
C SER A 367 18.33 64.13 -0.77
N SER A 368 18.69 62.84 -0.89
CA SER A 368 19.03 61.96 0.25
C SER A 368 20.19 61.01 -0.12
N PRO A 369 21.09 60.66 0.82
CA PRO A 369 22.42 60.06 0.54
C PRO A 369 22.46 58.50 0.59
N PRO A 370 23.58 57.85 0.18
CA PRO A 370 23.66 56.40 0.04
C PRO A 370 24.33 55.65 1.21
N ARG A 371 23.85 54.41 1.42
CA ARG A 371 24.48 53.15 1.91
C ARG A 371 25.49 53.15 3.07
N LYS A 372 25.29 52.23 4.03
CA LYS A 372 26.36 51.41 4.64
C LYS A 372 25.82 50.09 5.23
N VAL A 373 26.49 49.00 4.87
CA VAL A 373 26.37 47.64 5.40
C VAL A 373 27.41 47.49 6.51
N VAL A 374 27.05 46.87 7.64
CA VAL A 374 28.00 46.36 8.63
C VAL A 374 27.53 44.97 9.06
N GLN A 375 28.36 43.98 8.76
CA GLN A 375 28.34 42.64 9.34
C GLN A 375 29.03 42.68 10.71
N ASP A 376 28.57 41.81 11.62
CA ASP A 376 29.29 41.15 12.71
C ASP A 376 28.46 41.10 14.00
N PHE A 377 28.02 39.90 14.37
CA PHE A 377 27.57 39.58 15.73
C PHE A 377 28.59 38.63 16.37
N ALA A 378 29.19 39.11 17.45
CA ALA A 378 30.14 38.37 18.28
C ALA A 378 29.41 37.44 19.26
N ALA A 379 30.01 36.26 19.41
CA ALA A 379 29.67 35.25 20.40
C ALA A 379 29.87 35.75 21.84
N PHE A 380 28.96 35.38 22.74
CA PHE A 380 29.20 35.40 24.19
C PHE A 380 29.28 33.95 24.70
N GLY A 381 30.42 33.64 25.31
CA GLY A 381 30.65 32.38 26.00
C GLY A 381 30.61 32.53 27.52
N ALA A 382 30.33 31.37 28.14
CA ALA A 382 30.69 30.93 29.50
C ALA A 382 29.87 31.50 30.69
N PRO A 383 29.73 30.74 31.82
CA PRO A 383 30.66 29.72 32.27
C PRO A 383 30.10 28.38 32.80
N LYS A 384 31.07 27.47 33.00
CA LYS A 384 31.00 26.19 33.70
C LYS A 384 30.89 26.41 35.21
N ASN A 385 30.08 25.56 35.86
CA ASN A 385 30.09 25.13 37.28
C ASN A 385 28.73 25.29 37.97
N ALA A 386 27.87 24.27 37.86
CA ALA A 386 26.90 23.93 38.89
C ALA A 386 26.55 22.44 38.77
N SER A 387 26.99 21.66 39.75
CA SER A 387 26.61 20.27 39.99
C SER A 387 25.96 20.20 41.36
N VAL A 388 24.73 19.71 41.47
CA VAL A 388 24.12 19.26 42.73
C VAL A 388 23.19 18.07 42.43
N PHE A 389 23.34 17.04 43.26
CA PHE A 389 22.67 15.73 43.35
C PHE A 389 23.10 14.65 42.34
N GLY A 390 24.00 13.80 42.84
CA GLY A 390 24.24 12.47 42.30
C GLY A 390 23.50 11.39 43.07
N THR A 391 23.49 10.20 42.47
CA THR A 391 23.65 8.92 43.17
C THR A 391 24.21 7.90 42.18
N ALA A 392 25.10 7.08 42.71
CA ALA A 392 26.07 6.28 41.99
C ALA A 392 25.54 4.92 41.53
N VAL A 393 26.18 4.35 40.51
CA VAL A 393 26.34 2.90 40.37
C VAL A 393 27.79 2.63 39.95
N ALA A 394 28.54 1.97 40.83
CA ALA A 394 29.92 1.52 40.62
C ALA A 394 29.89 0.14 39.92
N SER A 395 30.55 -0.01 38.76
CA SER A 395 31.90 -0.57 38.52
C SER A 395 31.93 -2.10 38.32
N THR A 396 32.02 -2.57 37.05
CA THR A 396 33.21 -3.17 36.37
C THR A 396 33.39 -4.68 36.63
N PRO A 397 34.27 -5.46 35.94
CA PRO A 397 35.08 -5.21 34.72
C PRO A 397 34.99 -6.34 33.66
N PHE A 398 35.33 -6.07 32.40
CA PHE A 398 36.31 -6.84 31.61
C PHE A 398 36.52 -6.18 30.24
N SER A 399 37.71 -5.61 30.05
CA SER A 399 38.27 -5.24 28.76
C SER A 399 38.78 -6.49 28.04
N LEU A 400 38.59 -6.58 26.72
CA LEU A 400 39.65 -7.10 25.86
C LEU A 400 39.65 -6.39 24.50
N ALA A 401 40.83 -5.93 24.16
CA ALA A 401 41.17 -5.16 22.99
C ALA A 401 41.30 -6.03 21.73
N GLY A 402 41.00 -5.42 20.58
CA GLY A 402 41.95 -5.27 19.48
C GLY A 402 42.38 -6.52 18.71
N GLY A 403 41.96 -6.59 17.45
CA GLY A 403 42.57 -7.47 16.46
C GLY A 403 42.30 -6.99 15.03
N LYS A 404 43.12 -6.03 14.55
CA LYS A 404 43.28 -5.76 13.12
C LYS A 404 44.04 -6.92 12.48
N ALA A 405 43.49 -7.50 11.41
CA ALA A 405 44.27 -8.25 10.44
C ALA A 405 43.82 -7.85 9.03
N ALA A 406 44.81 -7.54 8.20
CA ALA A 406 44.68 -7.03 6.85
C ALA A 406 44.87 -8.16 5.84
N PHE A 407 44.03 -8.23 4.82
CA PHE A 407 44.26 -8.74 3.46
C PHE A 407 43.12 -8.11 2.61
N GLY A 408 43.31 -7.49 1.45
CA GLY A 408 44.36 -7.64 0.47
C GLY A 408 43.76 -8.12 -0.87
N GLY A 409 42.90 -7.31 -1.49
CA GLY A 409 42.69 -7.26 -2.95
C GLY A 409 41.88 -8.38 -3.63
N MET A 410 40.68 -8.03 -4.12
CA MET A 410 40.28 -8.38 -5.49
C MET A 410 39.28 -7.33 -5.99
N ARG A 411 39.60 -6.72 -7.13
CA ARG A 411 38.74 -5.77 -7.84
C ARG A 411 37.67 -6.54 -8.60
N THR A 412 36.39 -6.23 -8.36
CA THR A 412 35.34 -6.36 -9.38
C THR A 412 34.46 -5.12 -9.30
N SER A 413 34.40 -4.44 -10.44
CA SER A 413 33.56 -3.28 -10.74
C SER A 413 32.08 -3.69 -10.72
N SER A 414 31.26 -2.98 -9.94
CA SER A 414 29.96 -2.41 -10.34
C SER A 414 29.06 -2.13 -9.11
N THR A 415 28.64 -0.86 -9.01
CA THR A 415 27.47 -0.34 -8.28
C THR A 415 27.51 -0.40 -6.74
N ARG A 416 27.98 0.71 -6.14
CA ARG A 416 27.85 1.00 -4.71
C ARG A 416 26.37 1.27 -4.36
N SER A 417 25.79 0.38 -3.56
CA SER A 417 24.65 0.67 -2.70
C SER A 417 25.08 1.65 -1.60
N ILE A 418 24.25 2.67 -1.37
CA ILE A 418 24.36 3.58 -0.22
C ILE A 418 23.65 2.89 0.94
N PHE A 419 24.44 2.35 1.87
CA PHE A 419 24.06 2.10 3.25
C PHE A 419 25.31 2.45 4.06
N ASP A 420 25.36 3.67 4.56
CA ASP A 420 26.14 3.99 5.74
C ASP A 420 25.25 4.89 6.60
N GLY A 421 25.15 4.51 7.88
CA GLY A 421 24.31 5.19 8.85
C GLY A 421 25.00 6.48 9.27
N ASP A 422 24.52 7.59 8.73
CA ASP A 422 24.71 8.91 9.31
C ASP A 422 23.36 9.35 9.89
N ASP A 423 23.28 9.37 11.22
CA ASP A 423 22.32 10.17 11.98
C ASP A 423 22.66 11.67 11.73
N GLU A 424 22.41 12.15 10.51
CA GLU A 424 22.30 13.58 10.23
C GLU A 424 20.87 14.00 10.56
N ASP A 425 20.71 15.13 11.26
CA ASP A 425 19.42 15.78 11.53
C ASP A 425 18.68 16.01 10.19
N GLU A 426 17.89 15.03 9.75
CA GLU A 426 17.18 15.10 8.48
C GLU A 426 16.13 16.22 8.57
N GLU A 427 16.36 17.30 7.82
CA GLU A 427 15.31 18.24 7.47
C GLU A 427 14.13 17.43 6.90
N ASP A 428 12.98 17.43 7.59
CA ASP A 428 11.73 16.78 7.14
C ASP A 428 11.37 17.36 5.77
N ASP A 429 11.84 16.71 4.69
CA ASP A 429 11.66 17.13 3.30
C ASP A 429 10.20 17.02 2.84
N GLY A 430 9.31 16.61 3.75
CA GLY A 430 7.88 16.46 3.57
C GLY A 430 7.51 15.29 2.67
N ARG A 431 8.47 14.42 2.31
CA ARG A 431 8.18 13.22 1.52
C ARG A 431 7.68 12.11 2.41
N GLN A 432 6.64 11.44 1.93
CA GLN A 432 6.10 10.26 2.60
C GLN A 432 7.15 9.16 2.65
N LYS A 433 7.33 8.54 3.81
CA LYS A 433 8.22 7.40 4.02
C LYS A 433 7.42 6.13 4.28
N VAL A 434 7.93 5.01 3.77
CA VAL A 434 7.42 3.67 4.05
C VAL A 434 8.53 2.89 4.74
N GLU A 435 8.32 2.54 5.99
CA GLU A 435 9.31 1.84 6.82
C GLU A 435 8.77 0.48 7.26
N LEU A 436 9.63 -0.54 7.24
CA LEU A 436 9.33 -1.83 7.82
C LEU A 436 10.02 -1.93 9.17
N LYS A 437 9.24 -1.92 10.25
CA LYS A 437 9.75 -2.02 11.62
C LYS A 437 9.42 -3.38 12.20
N GLU A 438 10.36 -3.96 12.95
CA GLU A 438 10.06 -5.10 13.80
C GLU A 438 9.82 -4.59 15.22
N ASP A 439 8.63 -4.81 15.74
CA ASP A 439 8.22 -4.39 17.08
C ASP A 439 7.35 -5.48 17.71
N SER A 440 7.11 -5.34 19.01
CA SER A 440 6.05 -6.03 19.72
C SER A 440 4.73 -5.96 18.97
N ILE A 441 3.98 -7.08 18.97
CA ILE A 441 2.71 -7.12 18.26
C ILE A 441 1.77 -6.02 18.76
N SER A 442 1.17 -5.28 17.82
CA SER A 442 0.23 -4.20 18.15
C SER A 442 -1.19 -4.71 18.41
N LEU A 443 -2.00 -3.90 19.09
CA LEU A 443 -3.43 -4.21 19.31
C LEU A 443 -4.19 -4.35 17.99
N ASP A 444 -3.85 -3.56 16.98
CA ASP A 444 -4.46 -3.64 15.65
C ASP A 444 -4.17 -4.99 14.97
N GLN A 445 -2.91 -5.45 15.03
CA GLN A 445 -2.54 -6.78 14.53
C GLN A 445 -3.25 -7.89 15.29
N ALA A 446 -3.40 -7.77 16.62
CA ALA A 446 -4.17 -8.73 17.42
C ALA A 446 -5.66 -8.74 17.02
N ARG A 447 -6.26 -7.58 16.74
CA ARG A 447 -7.64 -7.48 16.23
C ARG A 447 -7.76 -8.15 14.87
N ARG A 448 -6.81 -7.92 13.95
CA ARG A 448 -6.77 -8.57 12.63
C ARG A 448 -6.67 -10.08 12.74
N ILE A 449 -5.83 -10.61 13.63
CA ILE A 449 -5.76 -12.05 13.95
C ILE A 449 -7.10 -12.55 14.46
N ALA A 450 -7.76 -11.83 15.37
CA ALA A 450 -9.05 -12.23 15.92
C ALA A 450 -10.16 -12.28 14.84
N MET A 451 -10.24 -11.26 13.99
CA MET A 451 -11.18 -11.23 12.86
C MET A 451 -10.91 -12.33 11.84
N GLN A 452 -9.66 -12.55 11.43
CA GLN A 452 -9.31 -13.65 10.50
C GLN A 452 -9.68 -15.00 11.08
N SER A 453 -9.42 -15.19 12.38
CA SER A 453 -9.76 -16.42 13.09
C SER A 453 -11.26 -16.66 13.10
N ALA A 454 -12.06 -15.64 13.37
CA ALA A 454 -13.52 -15.73 13.32
C ALA A 454 -14.00 -16.11 11.91
N TRP A 455 -13.62 -15.35 10.87
CA TRP A 455 -14.08 -15.60 9.49
C TRP A 455 -13.79 -17.01 8.98
N ARG A 456 -12.60 -17.56 9.29
CA ARG A 456 -12.20 -18.91 8.84
C ARG A 456 -12.99 -20.04 9.50
N ASN A 457 -13.58 -19.80 10.67
CA ASN A 457 -14.32 -20.81 11.43
C ASN A 457 -15.85 -20.69 11.30
N VAL A 458 -16.38 -19.65 10.62
CA VAL A 458 -17.84 -19.49 10.38
C VAL A 458 -18.43 -20.61 9.50
N ARG A 459 -17.59 -21.38 8.77
CA ARG A 459 -18.01 -22.48 7.89
C ARG A 459 -17.32 -23.82 8.16
N GLY A 460 -16.57 -23.92 9.27
CA GLY A 460 -15.84 -25.12 9.68
C GLY A 460 -16.69 -26.11 10.46
#